data_AF-A0AAN5MDP8-F1
#
_entry.id   AF-A0AAN5MDP8-F1
#
_cell.length_a   1.000
_cell.length_b   1.000
_cell.length_c   1.000
_cell.angle_alpha   90.00
_cell.angle_beta   90.00
_cell.angle_gamma   90.00
#
_symmetry.space_group_name_H-M   'P 1'
#
loop_
_entity.id
_entity.type
_entity.pdbx_description
1 polymer ?
#
loop_
_entity_poly.entity_id
_entity_poly.type
_entity_poly.pdbx_seq_one_letter_code
_entity_poly.pdbx_strand_id
1 'polypeptide(L)'
;MNMRSESKEIYGVSVLPVMAVLHRFIRWWVLRDLKRAWSDDRFFEKHIQRRGWLHIVDSFTFRNRYQRLREAVKAYQGKGVI
;
A
#
# COMPACT_ATOMS: atom_id res chain seq x y z
N MET A 1 23.60 40.32 -1.86
CA MET A 1 22.25 39.73 -2.02
C MET A 1 22.35 38.25 -1.69
N ASN A 2 21.74 37.84 -0.58
CA ASN A 2 21.88 36.50 -0.02
C ASN A 2 20.71 35.63 -0.51
N MET A 3 20.97 34.80 -1.51
CA MET A 3 19.97 33.94 -2.19
C MET A 3 19.82 32.61 -1.42
N ARG A 4 19.44 32.69 -0.14
CA ARG A 4 19.44 31.53 0.77
C ARG A 4 18.06 31.38 1.42
N SER A 5 17.37 30.29 1.04
CA SER A 5 16.21 29.67 1.73
C SER A 5 14.77 30.07 1.39
N GLU A 6 14.45 30.72 0.27
CA GLU A 6 13.03 30.93 -0.10
C GLU A 6 12.29 29.66 -0.55
N SER A 7 13.00 28.57 -0.90
CA SER A 7 12.35 27.36 -1.42
C SER A 7 11.71 26.44 -0.37
N LYS A 8 11.85 26.74 0.93
CA LYS A 8 11.32 25.90 2.02
C LYS A 8 9.99 26.39 2.62
N GLU A 9 9.60 27.61 2.30
CA GLU A 9 8.35 28.23 2.76
C GLU A 9 7.56 28.73 1.57
N ILE A 10 6.37 28.16 1.36
CA ILE A 10 5.41 28.68 0.39
C ILE A 10 4.25 29.22 1.23
N TYR A 11 3.93 30.51 1.10
CA TYR A 11 2.87 31.18 1.88
C TYR A 11 3.03 31.10 3.42
N GLY A 12 4.26 31.16 3.96
CA GLY A 12 4.50 31.16 5.41
C GLY A 12 4.25 29.82 6.11
N VAL A 13 4.03 28.76 5.34
CA VAL A 13 3.93 27.38 5.85
C VAL A 13 5.18 26.63 5.42
N SER A 14 5.88 26.04 6.40
CA SER A 14 7.00 25.17 6.12
C SER A 14 6.50 23.95 5.34
N VAL A 15 7.03 23.74 4.13
CA VAL A 15 6.56 22.69 3.21
C VAL A 15 6.89 21.28 3.73
N LEU A 16 7.97 21.16 4.51
CA LEU A 16 8.48 19.90 5.04
C LEU A 16 7.50 19.19 6.00
N PRO A 17 6.94 19.84 7.04
CA PRO A 17 5.95 19.21 7.93
C PRO A 17 4.66 18.84 7.20
N VAL A 18 4.21 19.63 6.22
CA VAL A 18 3.02 19.29 5.41
C VAL A 18 3.27 18.03 4.58
N MET A 19 4.44 17.94 3.93
CA MET A 19 4.84 16.76 3.19
C MET A 19 4.98 15.52 4.09
N ALA A 20 5.49 15.68 5.31
CA ALA A 20 5.59 14.58 6.28
C ALA A 20 4.20 14.06 6.71
N VAL A 21 3.24 14.97 6.92
CA VAL A 21 1.86 14.61 7.26
C VAL A 21 1.18 13.90 6.08
N LEU A 22 1.31 14.43 4.87
CA LEU A 22 0.80 13.79 3.65
C LEU A 22 1.39 12.40 3.44
N HIS A 23 2.71 12.26 3.61
CA HIS A 23 3.39 10.97 3.48
C HIS A 23 2.87 9.94 4.50
N ARG A 24 2.63 10.37 5.75
CA ARG A 24 2.01 9.52 6.77
C ARG A 24 0.59 9.09 6.40
N PHE A 25 -0.22 9.97 5.81
CA PHE A 25 -1.55 9.63 5.32
C PHE A 25 -1.49 8.63 4.17
N ILE A 26 -0.61 8.84 3.19
CA ILE A 26 -0.42 7.93 2.05
C ILE A 26 0.00 6.55 2.55
N ARG A 27 0.97 6.49 3.48
CA ARG A 27 1.40 5.22 4.09
C ARG A 27 0.26 4.52 4.81
N TRP A 28 -0.55 5.24 5.58
CA TRP A 28 -1.72 4.66 6.26
C TRP A 28 -2.76 4.13 5.27
N TRP A 29 -3.03 4.86 4.19
CA TRP A 29 -3.92 4.41 3.11
C TRP A 29 -3.42 3.12 2.45
N VAL A 30 -2.13 3.05 2.13
CA VAL A 30 -1.53 1.85 1.53
C VAL A 30 -1.61 0.64 2.47
N LEU A 31 -1.34 0.81 3.76
CA LEU A 31 -1.49 -0.27 4.74
C LEU A 31 -2.95 -0.73 4.87
N ARG A 32 -3.91 0.21 4.81
CA ARG A 32 -5.34 -0.11 4.82
C ARG A 32 -5.75 -0.89 3.56
N ASP A 33 -5.23 -0.50 2.40
CA ASP A 33 -5.49 -1.16 1.12
C ASP A 33 -4.93 -2.59 1.11
N LEU A 34 -3.67 -2.78 1.53
CA LEU A 34 -3.05 -4.10 1.69
C LEU A 34 -3.86 -5.01 2.63
N LYS A 35 -4.34 -4.47 3.75
CA LYS A 35 -5.20 -5.21 4.69
C LYS A 35 -6.54 -5.60 4.07
N ARG A 36 -7.13 -4.71 3.27
CA ARG A 36 -8.38 -4.97 2.56
C ARG A 36 -8.19 -6.05 1.50
N ALA A 37 -7.17 -5.93 0.65
CA ALA A 37 -6.83 -6.92 -0.36
C ALA A 37 -6.62 -8.32 0.26
N TRP A 38 -5.95 -8.40 1.41
CA TRP A 38 -5.80 -9.67 2.15
C TRP A 38 -7.13 -10.24 2.64
N SER A 39 -8.04 -9.38 3.11
CA SER A 39 -9.37 -9.79 3.56
C SER A 39 -10.24 -10.29 2.39
N ASP A 40 -10.21 -9.58 1.27
CA ASP A 40 -10.96 -9.91 0.06
C ASP A 40 -10.45 -11.24 -0.52
N ASP A 41 -9.14 -11.45 -0.60
CA ASP A 41 -8.54 -12.71 -1.03
C ASP A 41 -8.97 -13.91 -0.15
N ARG A 42 -9.16 -13.73 1.16
CA ARG A 42 -9.72 -14.78 2.04
C ARG A 42 -11.21 -15.00 1.82
N PHE A 43 -11.96 -13.96 1.51
CA PHE A 43 -13.38 -14.07 1.17
C PHE A 43 -13.56 -14.84 -0.14
N PHE A 44 -12.79 -14.49 -1.18
CA PHE A 44 -12.80 -15.19 -2.46
C PHE A 44 -12.39 -16.65 -2.33
N GLU A 45 -11.34 -16.98 -1.56
CA GLU A 45 -10.95 -18.37 -1.31
C GLU A 45 -12.11 -19.21 -0.75
N LYS A 46 -12.79 -18.71 0.30
CA LYS A 46 -13.94 -19.41 0.89
C LYS A 46 -15.09 -19.57 -0.11
N HIS A 47 -15.31 -18.56 -0.95
CA HIS A 47 -16.38 -18.59 -1.95
C HIS A 47 -16.08 -19.57 -3.10
N ILE A 48 -14.83 -19.61 -3.56
CA ILE A 48 -14.33 -20.53 -4.61
C ILE A 48 -14.35 -21.98 -4.09
N GLN A 49 -13.93 -22.22 -2.83
CA GLN A 49 -14.03 -23.54 -2.18
C GLN A 49 -15.48 -24.03 -2.12
N ARG A 50 -16.43 -23.15 -1.75
CA ARG A 50 -17.87 -23.49 -1.72
C ARG A 50 -18.45 -23.78 -3.10
N ARG A 51 -17.96 -23.12 -4.15
CA ARG A 51 -18.42 -23.34 -5.53
C ARG A 51 -17.74 -24.52 -6.24
N GLY A 52 -16.78 -25.19 -5.59
CA GLY A 52 -16.09 -26.36 -6.15
C GLY A 52 -15.15 -26.01 -7.31
N TRP A 53 -14.72 -24.75 -7.42
CA TRP A 53 -13.81 -24.29 -8.48
C TRP A 53 -12.35 -24.66 -8.17
N LEU A 54 -12.11 -25.96 -7.96
CA LEU A 54 -10.83 -26.54 -7.51
C LEU A 54 -9.65 -26.11 -8.41
N HIS A 55 -9.89 -25.97 -9.71
CA HIS A 55 -8.89 -25.54 -10.68
C HIS A 55 -8.33 -24.12 -10.43
N ILE A 56 -9.11 -23.28 -9.74
CA ILE A 56 -8.75 -21.89 -9.42
C ILE A 56 -8.28 -21.79 -7.96
N VAL A 57 -8.70 -22.72 -7.08
CA VAL A 57 -8.31 -22.75 -5.65
C VAL A 57 -6.78 -22.80 -5.51
N ASP A 58 -6.08 -23.57 -6.34
CA ASP A 58 -4.61 -23.66 -6.29
C ASP A 58 -3.93 -22.30 -6.53
N SER A 59 -4.51 -21.46 -7.38
CA SER A 59 -4.04 -20.09 -7.62
C SER A 59 -4.25 -19.16 -6.42
N PHE A 60 -5.14 -19.51 -5.48
CA PHE A 60 -5.45 -18.74 -4.26
C PHE A 60 -4.91 -19.38 -2.98
N THR A 61 -3.99 -20.34 -3.09
CA THR A 61 -3.29 -20.91 -1.93
C THR A 61 -2.64 -19.82 -1.07
N PHE A 62 -2.49 -20.10 0.22
CA PHE A 62 -1.82 -19.20 1.17
C PHE A 62 -0.47 -18.68 0.64
N ARG A 63 0.33 -19.56 0.03
CA ARG A 63 1.64 -19.22 -0.54
C ARG A 63 1.52 -18.17 -1.66
N ASN A 64 0.61 -18.37 -2.61
CA ASN A 64 0.42 -17.43 -3.72
C ASN A 64 -0.08 -16.07 -3.23
N ARG A 65 -1.02 -16.05 -2.28
CA ARG A 65 -1.52 -14.81 -1.68
C ARG A 65 -0.42 -14.06 -0.93
N TYR A 66 0.37 -14.76 -0.13
CA TYR A 66 1.51 -14.18 0.57
C TYR A 66 2.54 -13.62 -0.41
N GLN A 67 2.82 -14.32 -1.50
CA GLN A 67 3.76 -13.87 -2.52
C GLN A 67 3.25 -12.60 -3.24
N ARG A 68 1.97 -12.57 -3.65
CA ARG A 68 1.34 -11.36 -4.22
C ARG A 68 1.39 -10.17 -3.26
N LEU A 69 1.07 -10.40 -1.99
CA LEU A 69 1.13 -9.36 -0.96
C LEU A 69 2.56 -8.85 -0.78
N ARG A 70 3.55 -9.75 -0.75
CA ARG A 70 4.97 -9.40 -0.62
C ARG A 70 5.47 -8.59 -1.82
N GLU A 71 5.06 -8.94 -3.04
CA GLU A 71 5.38 -8.17 -4.25
C GLU A 71 4.74 -6.78 -4.22
N ALA A 72 3.48 -6.67 -3.80
CA ALA A 72 2.82 -5.39 -3.62
C ALA A 72 3.55 -4.51 -2.58
N VAL A 73 3.92 -5.09 -1.43
CA VAL A 73 4.71 -4.39 -0.41
C VAL A 73 6.06 -3.92 -0.97
N LYS A 74 6.78 -4.77 -1.70
CA LYS A 74 8.05 -4.38 -2.37
C LYS A 74 7.85 -3.23 -3.34
N ALA A 75 6.76 -3.22 -4.11
CA ALA A 75 6.45 -2.11 -5.02
C ALA A 75 6.20 -0.79 -4.28
N TYR A 76 5.54 -0.84 -3.12
CA TYR A 76 5.35 0.34 -2.27
C TYR A 76 6.63 0.81 -1.57
N GLN A 77 7.50 -0.13 -1.16
CA GLN A 77 8.83 0.19 -0.63
C GLN A 77 9.71 0.86 -1.70
N GLY A 78 9.69 0.37 -2.94
CA GLY A 78 10.41 1.00 -4.06
C GLY A 78 9.94 2.42 -4.38
N LYS A 79 8.70 2.77 -4.02
CA LYS A 79 8.15 4.13 -4.14
C LYS A 79 8.40 5.01 -2.91
N GLY A 80 9.09 4.49 -1.90
CA GLY A 80 9.36 5.18 -0.63
C GLY A 80 8.09 5.45 0.20
N VAL A 81 7.00 4.71 -0.03
CA VAL A 81 5.73 4.90 0.67
C VAL A 81 5.68 4.10 1.98
N ILE A 82 6.33 2.93 2.01
CA ILE A 82 6.41 2.04 3.18
C ILE A 82 7.85 1.94 3.68
#